data_AF-A0A0H3AI44-F1
#
_entry.id   AF-A0A0H3AI44-F1
#
_cell.length_a   1.000
_cell.length_b   1.000
_cell.length_c   1.000
_cell.angle_alpha   90.00
_cell.angle_beta   90.00
_cell.angle_gamma   90.00
#
_symmetry.space_group_name_H-M   'P 1'
#
loop_
_entity.id
_entity.type
_entity.pdbx_description
1 polymer ?
#
loop_
_entity_poly.entity_id
_entity_poly.type
_entity_poly.pdbx_seq_one_letter_code
_entity_poly.pdbx_strand_id
1 'polypeptide(L)'
;MDLKSLLNQALSSDLVKKGSEQLKNLGQDKSQLGALGAGALGGGLLGMLLGSKKSAKWGKSALKVGGAAALGALAYKVYNDWNAKQNGQSAPTPFDESNPRHELIILKAMIAAAKADGHVDEQEMARIQQAIEELGADNQVQQLVEQELRKPLDPSEIARFAQNPAQASELYLASLLIADEQNFMEKAYLNELAKQLGLDDQLVAQLNLQVTGQ
;
A
#
# COMPACT_ATOMS: atom_id res chain seq x y z
N MET A 1 13.18 13.33 29.50
CA MET A 1 13.46 14.02 28.23
C MET A 1 12.40 13.58 27.25
N ASP A 2 11.71 14.53 26.62
CA ASP A 2 10.50 14.26 25.85
C ASP A 2 10.86 13.97 24.38
N LEU A 3 10.42 12.82 23.84
CA LEU A 3 10.66 12.41 22.45
C LEU A 3 10.16 13.47 21.45
N LYS A 4 9.12 14.21 21.82
CA LYS A 4 8.59 15.31 21.01
C LYS A 4 9.57 16.47 20.89
N SER A 5 10.37 16.76 21.91
CA SER A 5 11.34 17.84 21.83
C SER A 5 12.53 17.45 20.95
N LEU A 6 12.96 16.19 20.99
CA LEU A 6 14.04 15.67 20.15
C LEU A 6 13.64 15.58 18.68
N LEU A 7 12.41 15.15 18.41
CA LEU A 7 11.88 15.08 17.03
C LEU A 7 11.68 16.49 16.45
N ASN A 8 11.15 17.42 17.24
CA ASN A 8 10.97 18.80 16.79
C ASN A 8 12.32 19.50 16.59
N GLN A 9 13.33 19.18 17.40
CA GLN A 9 14.69 19.72 17.26
C GLN A 9 15.44 19.11 16.07
N ALA A 10 15.16 17.85 15.71
CA ALA A 10 15.71 17.22 14.51
C ALA A 10 15.04 17.74 13.22
N LEU A 11 13.72 17.96 13.21
CA LEU A 11 13.01 18.54 12.08
C LEU A 11 13.30 20.04 11.88
N SER A 12 13.56 20.76 12.96
CA SER A 12 13.87 22.21 12.92
C SER A 12 15.33 22.52 12.60
N SER A 13 16.18 21.49 12.49
CA SER A 13 17.60 21.63 12.20
C SER A 13 17.83 22.16 10.77
N ASP A 14 18.87 22.99 10.64
CA ASP A 14 19.36 23.57 9.37
C ASP A 14 19.57 22.55 8.24
N LEU A 15 19.63 21.26 8.56
CA LEU A 15 19.71 20.18 7.60
C LEU A 15 18.45 20.02 6.74
N VAL A 16 17.26 20.20 7.33
CA VAL A 16 15.97 20.13 6.61
C VAL A 16 15.76 21.37 5.75
N LYS A 17 16.14 22.54 6.26
CA LYS A 17 16.12 23.79 5.48
C LYS A 17 17.10 23.73 4.31
N LYS A 18 18.35 23.29 4.53
CA LYS A 18 19.33 23.08 3.44
C LYS A 18 18.89 22.00 2.45
N GLY A 19 18.29 20.91 2.93
CA GLY A 19 17.74 19.87 2.06
C GLY A 19 16.61 20.39 1.17
N SER A 20 15.72 21.23 1.71
CA SER A 20 14.63 21.85 0.95
C SER A 20 15.10 22.92 -0.04
N GLU A 21 16.11 23.73 0.32
CA GLU A 21 16.72 24.72 -0.57
C GLU A 21 17.54 24.06 -1.69
N GLN A 22 18.24 22.97 -1.39
CA GLN A 22 18.99 22.19 -2.36
C GLN A 22 18.03 21.48 -3.33
N LEU A 23 16.90 20.94 -2.85
CA LEU A 23 15.85 20.37 -3.71
C LEU A 23 15.21 21.42 -4.63
N LYS A 24 15.05 22.66 -4.14
CA LYS A 24 14.48 23.77 -4.92
C LYS A 24 15.44 24.25 -6.02
N ASN A 25 16.74 24.20 -5.78
CA ASN A 25 17.77 24.43 -6.80
C ASN A 25 17.90 23.25 -7.80
N LEU A 26 17.68 22.00 -7.36
CA LEU A 26 17.67 20.83 -8.24
C LEU A 26 16.46 20.77 -9.19
N GLY A 27 15.36 21.45 -8.86
CA GLY A 27 14.18 21.56 -9.74
C GLY A 27 14.38 22.49 -10.94
N GLN A 28 15.43 23.31 -10.95
CA GLN A 28 15.68 24.29 -12.01
C GLN A 28 16.60 23.77 -13.12
N ASP A 29 17.42 22.76 -12.86
CA ASP A 29 18.46 22.30 -13.79
C ASP A 29 18.15 20.90 -14.36
N LYS A 30 17.28 20.91 -15.39
CA LYS A 30 16.71 19.74 -16.09
C LYS A 30 17.76 18.78 -16.68
N SER A 31 19.02 19.19 -16.79
CA SER A 31 20.10 18.40 -17.37
C SER A 31 20.83 17.48 -16.37
N GLN A 32 20.83 17.80 -15.07
CA GLN A 32 21.51 16.98 -14.05
C GLN A 32 20.63 15.84 -13.50
N LEU A 33 19.31 15.96 -13.62
CA LEU A 33 18.37 14.86 -13.34
C LEU A 33 18.59 13.64 -14.25
N GLY A 34 19.15 13.83 -15.44
CA GLY A 34 19.51 12.73 -16.35
C GLY A 34 20.76 11.94 -15.92
N ALA A 35 21.68 12.57 -15.17
CA ALA A 35 22.95 11.95 -14.78
C ALA A 35 22.86 11.15 -13.47
N LEU A 36 21.86 11.41 -12.62
CA LEU A 36 21.55 10.59 -11.45
C LEU A 36 20.58 9.43 -11.77
N GLY A 37 19.98 9.45 -12.97
CA GLY A 37 19.18 8.35 -13.54
C GLY A 37 19.98 7.12 -14.01
N ALA A 38 21.32 7.21 -14.04
CA ALA A 38 22.18 6.11 -14.49
C ALA A 38 22.85 5.34 -13.34
N GLY A 39 22.68 5.75 -12.09
CA GLY A 39 23.42 5.17 -10.95
C GLY A 39 22.59 4.82 -9.70
N ALA A 40 21.35 5.28 -9.56
CA ALA A 40 20.53 4.96 -8.38
C ALA A 40 19.02 4.88 -8.64
N LEU A 41 18.57 5.00 -9.89
CA LEU A 41 17.16 5.15 -10.22
C LEU A 41 16.83 4.26 -11.42
N GLY A 42 16.58 2.98 -11.17
CA GLY A 42 16.13 2.07 -12.22
C GLY A 42 16.04 0.58 -11.86
N GLY A 43 16.58 0.14 -10.72
CA GLY A 43 16.64 -1.30 -10.40
C GLY A 43 17.02 -1.60 -8.96
N GLY A 44 16.32 -1.02 -7.99
CA GLY A 44 16.32 -1.58 -6.63
C GLY A 44 15.61 -2.94 -6.63
N LEU A 45 15.94 -3.82 -5.67
CA LEU A 45 15.55 -5.24 -5.52
C LEU A 45 14.15 -5.64 -6.05
N LEU A 46 13.15 -4.76 -5.95
CA LEU A 46 11.80 -4.93 -6.48
C LEU A 46 11.74 -5.13 -8.01
N GLY A 47 12.62 -4.49 -8.78
CA GLY A 47 12.67 -4.61 -10.24
C GLY A 47 13.20 -5.97 -10.73
N MET A 48 13.98 -6.67 -9.89
CA MET A 48 14.48 -8.02 -10.17
C MET A 48 13.45 -9.10 -9.80
N LEU A 49 12.57 -8.81 -8.83
CA LEU A 49 11.51 -9.71 -8.35
C LEU A 49 10.25 -9.68 -9.23
N LEU A 50 9.92 -8.52 -9.81
CA LEU A 50 8.61 -8.29 -10.47
C LEU A 50 8.56 -8.50 -11.98
N GLY A 51 9.67 -8.83 -12.63
CA GLY A 51 9.69 -9.14 -14.06
C GLY A 51 9.40 -7.93 -14.95
N SER A 52 10.32 -7.67 -15.88
CA SER A 52 10.45 -6.48 -16.73
C SER A 52 9.31 -6.17 -17.72
N LYS A 53 8.10 -6.72 -17.53
CA LYS A 53 6.92 -6.43 -18.37
C LYS A 53 5.77 -5.74 -17.64
N LYS A 54 5.72 -5.78 -16.31
CA LYS A 54 4.66 -5.10 -15.52
C LYS A 54 5.00 -3.65 -15.14
N SER A 55 6.27 -3.22 -15.22
CA SER A 55 6.74 -1.92 -14.69
C SER A 55 6.38 -0.67 -15.52
N ALA A 56 6.03 -0.82 -16.80
CA ALA A 56 5.77 0.35 -17.67
C ALA A 56 4.49 1.13 -17.30
N LYS A 57 3.51 0.47 -16.65
CA LYS A 57 2.25 1.13 -16.21
C LYS A 57 2.35 1.81 -14.83
N TRP A 58 3.47 1.64 -14.12
CA TRP A 58 3.65 2.10 -12.73
C TRP A 58 4.44 3.42 -12.61
N GLY A 59 4.87 4.00 -13.73
CA GLY A 59 5.88 5.08 -13.79
C GLY A 59 5.47 6.47 -13.29
N LYS A 60 4.24 6.68 -12.79
CA LYS A 60 3.81 7.99 -12.26
C LYS A 60 3.20 7.94 -10.85
N SER A 61 2.63 6.81 -10.44
CA SER A 61 2.02 6.66 -9.10
C SER A 61 2.92 5.93 -8.09
N ALA A 62 3.94 5.18 -8.53
CA ALA A 62 4.79 4.38 -7.65
C ALA A 62 5.84 5.17 -6.85
N LEU A 63 6.01 6.48 -7.08
CA LEU A 63 6.98 7.32 -6.37
C LEU A 63 6.52 7.78 -4.98
N LYS A 64 5.28 7.48 -4.55
CA LYS A 64 4.70 8.02 -3.31
C LYS A 64 4.35 6.99 -2.23
N VAL A 65 4.52 5.70 -2.50
CA VAL A 65 4.01 4.65 -1.61
C VAL A 65 5.13 3.66 -1.33
N GLY A 66 5.77 3.81 -0.17
CA GLY A 66 6.95 3.02 0.23
C GLY A 66 6.69 2.00 1.35
N GLY A 67 5.45 1.81 1.82
CA GLY A 67 5.15 0.87 2.90
C GLY A 67 3.70 0.94 3.40
N ALA A 68 3.29 0.02 4.27
CA ALA A 68 1.92 -0.10 4.80
C ALA A 68 1.42 1.19 5.48
N ALA A 69 2.29 1.92 6.17
CA ALA A 69 1.97 3.22 6.76
C ALA A 69 1.52 4.27 5.73
N ALA A 70 2.21 4.32 4.58
CA ALA A 70 1.85 5.24 3.50
C ALA A 70 0.52 4.84 2.84
N LEU A 71 0.24 3.54 2.76
CA LEU A 71 -1.05 3.00 2.30
C LEU A 71 -2.19 3.40 3.23
N GLY A 72 -2.01 3.18 4.53
CA GLY A 72 -2.98 3.56 5.55
C GLY A 72 -3.26 5.06 5.55
N ALA A 73 -2.22 5.89 5.55
CA ALA A 73 -2.37 7.34 5.45
C ALA A 73 -3.14 7.78 4.18
N LEU A 74 -2.87 7.15 3.03
CA LEU A 74 -3.58 7.44 1.79
C LEU A 74 -5.04 7.01 1.86
N ALA A 75 -5.33 5.79 2.31
CA ALA A 75 -6.69 5.28 2.44
C ALA A 75 -7.53 6.14 3.39
N TYR A 76 -6.99 6.48 4.56
CA TYR A 76 -7.64 7.34 5.54
C TYR A 76 -7.87 8.74 5.00
N LYS A 77 -6.92 9.30 4.23
CA LYS A 77 -7.10 10.59 3.56
C LYS A 77 -8.26 10.55 2.57
N VAL A 78 -8.28 9.58 1.66
CA VAL A 78 -9.35 9.44 0.64
C VAL A 78 -10.71 9.27 1.32
N TYR A 79 -10.78 8.43 2.35
CA TYR A 79 -11.99 8.24 3.14
C TYR A 79 -12.46 9.55 3.79
N ASN A 80 -11.58 10.26 4.49
CA ASN A 80 -11.91 11.51 5.17
C ASN A 80 -12.37 12.59 4.19
N ASP A 81 -11.70 12.71 3.02
CA ASP A 81 -12.07 13.65 1.96
C ASP A 81 -13.45 13.32 1.35
N TRP A 82 -13.76 12.03 1.16
CA TRP A 82 -15.07 11.57 0.69
C TRP A 82 -16.16 11.81 1.75
N ASN A 83 -15.91 11.45 3.00
CA ASN A 83 -16.86 11.59 4.10
C ASN A 83 -17.19 13.07 4.37
N ALA A 84 -16.19 13.96 4.28
CA ALA A 84 -16.38 15.40 4.42
C ALA A 84 -17.30 15.99 3.34
N LYS A 85 -17.28 15.43 2.13
CA LYS A 85 -18.15 15.83 1.02
C LYS A 85 -19.57 15.30 1.14
N GLN A 86 -19.75 14.07 1.64
CA GLN A 86 -21.08 13.49 1.82
C GLN A 86 -21.81 14.04 3.07
N ASN A 87 -21.13 14.07 4.22
CA ASN A 87 -21.76 14.32 5.52
C ASN A 87 -21.43 15.71 6.11
N GLY A 88 -20.72 16.56 5.37
CA GLY A 88 -20.24 17.85 5.87
C GLY A 88 -19.02 17.69 6.80
N GLN A 89 -18.68 18.71 7.59
CA GLN A 89 -17.51 18.72 8.49
C GLN A 89 -17.65 17.67 9.62
N SER A 90 -17.32 16.43 9.29
CA SER A 90 -17.14 15.33 10.23
C SER A 90 -15.70 15.36 10.76
N ALA A 91 -15.50 15.01 12.03
CA ALA A 91 -14.15 14.87 12.57
C ALA A 91 -13.40 13.76 11.81
N PRO A 92 -12.15 14.00 11.36
CA PRO A 92 -11.39 13.00 10.63
C PRO A 92 -11.09 11.79 11.53
N THR A 93 -11.20 10.58 10.97
CA THR A 93 -10.78 9.37 11.67
C THR A 93 -9.25 9.36 11.74
N PRO A 94 -8.64 9.23 12.92
CA PRO A 94 -7.18 9.17 13.04
C PRO A 94 -6.65 7.81 12.58
N PHE A 95 -5.55 7.84 11.82
CA PHE A 95 -4.79 6.64 11.48
C PHE A 95 -3.92 6.22 12.66
N ASP A 96 -4.01 4.96 13.07
CA ASP A 96 -3.16 4.37 14.12
C ASP A 96 -2.17 3.40 13.50
N GLU A 97 -0.98 3.90 13.19
CA GLU A 97 0.13 3.16 12.62
C GLU A 97 0.76 2.18 13.62
N SER A 98 0.50 2.34 14.92
CA SER A 98 1.25 1.66 15.98
C SER A 98 0.70 0.29 16.37
N ASN A 99 -0.37 -0.17 15.72
CA ASN A 99 -1.05 -1.40 16.04
C ASN A 99 -0.46 -2.58 15.25
N PRO A 100 0.31 -3.51 15.87
CA PRO A 100 0.94 -4.61 15.14
C PRO A 100 -0.07 -5.57 14.52
N ARG A 101 -1.29 -5.64 15.08
CA ARG A 101 -2.38 -6.45 14.51
C ARG A 101 -2.86 -5.87 13.18
N HIS A 102 -2.74 -4.56 13.00
CA HIS A 102 -3.15 -3.85 11.79
C HIS A 102 -2.33 -4.30 10.58
N GLU A 103 -1.01 -4.32 10.71
CA GLU A 103 -0.09 -4.76 9.65
C GLU A 103 -0.37 -6.20 9.20
N LEU A 104 -0.66 -7.10 10.16
CA LEU A 104 -1.00 -8.49 9.84
C LEU A 104 -2.32 -8.60 9.07
N ILE A 105 -3.31 -7.76 9.37
CA ILE A 105 -4.59 -7.74 8.66
C ILE A 105 -4.40 -7.24 7.22
N ILE A 106 -3.57 -6.21 7.02
CA ILE A 106 -3.21 -5.71 5.68
C ILE A 106 -2.50 -6.79 4.88
N LEU A 107 -1.54 -7.49 5.48
CA LEU A 107 -0.85 -8.61 4.84
C LEU A 107 -1.82 -9.73 4.42
N LYS A 108 -2.80 -10.08 5.27
CA LYS A 108 -3.85 -11.06 4.92
C LYS A 108 -4.66 -10.61 3.71
N ALA A 109 -5.04 -9.34 3.63
CA ALA A 109 -5.79 -8.79 2.50
C ALA A 109 -4.99 -8.83 1.19
N MET A 110 -3.69 -8.50 1.27
CA MET A 110 -2.78 -8.58 0.12
C MET A 110 -2.61 -10.03 -0.38
N ILE A 111 -2.45 -10.99 0.54
CA ILE A 111 -2.34 -12.42 0.17
C ILE A 111 -3.66 -12.91 -0.44
N ALA A 112 -4.80 -12.56 0.14
CA ALA A 112 -6.11 -12.92 -0.42
C ALA A 112 -6.30 -12.35 -1.83
N ALA A 113 -5.89 -11.11 -2.07
CA ALA A 113 -5.92 -10.50 -3.40
C ALA A 113 -5.00 -11.22 -4.39
N ALA A 114 -3.78 -11.57 -3.99
CA ALA A 114 -2.84 -12.31 -4.84
C ALA A 114 -3.38 -13.69 -5.26
N LYS A 115 -4.15 -14.34 -4.38
CA LYS A 115 -4.74 -15.66 -4.62
C LYS A 115 -6.01 -15.63 -5.48
N ALA A 116 -6.53 -14.45 -5.78
CA ALA A 116 -7.88 -14.33 -6.31
C ALA A 116 -8.06 -14.92 -7.71
N ASP A 117 -6.97 -15.14 -8.45
CA ASP A 117 -6.98 -15.83 -9.74
C ASP A 117 -7.11 -17.37 -9.64
N GLY A 118 -7.06 -17.91 -8.42
CA GLY A 118 -7.19 -19.34 -8.12
C GLY A 118 -5.94 -20.17 -8.40
N HIS A 119 -4.81 -19.56 -8.79
CA HIS A 119 -3.57 -20.26 -9.09
C HIS A 119 -2.49 -19.84 -8.10
N VAL A 120 -2.37 -20.60 -7.00
CA VAL A 120 -1.15 -20.56 -6.19
C VAL A 120 -0.55 -21.95 -6.23
N ASP A 121 0.49 -22.11 -7.04
CA ASP A 121 1.24 -23.36 -7.10
C ASP A 121 2.33 -23.42 -6.02
N GLU A 122 2.93 -24.60 -5.86
CA GLU A 122 3.99 -24.83 -4.88
C GLU A 122 5.23 -23.97 -5.13
N GLN A 123 5.50 -23.61 -6.40
CA GLN A 123 6.65 -22.77 -6.75
C GLN A 123 6.41 -21.31 -6.41
N GLU A 124 5.18 -20.84 -6.53
CA GLU A 124 4.75 -19.50 -6.15
C GLU A 124 4.75 -19.36 -4.63
N MET A 125 4.27 -20.38 -3.92
CA MET A 125 4.33 -20.46 -2.46
C MET A 125 5.77 -20.40 -1.95
N ALA A 126 6.68 -21.19 -2.54
CA ALA A 126 8.10 -21.16 -2.18
C ALA A 126 8.75 -19.80 -2.44
N ARG A 127 8.39 -19.14 -3.55
CA ARG A 127 8.89 -17.79 -3.89
C ARG A 127 8.42 -16.72 -2.91
N ILE A 128 7.13 -16.75 -2.54
CA ILE A 128 6.58 -15.82 -1.54
C ILE A 128 7.27 -16.03 -0.19
N GLN A 129 7.46 -17.28 0.22
CA GLN A 129 8.11 -17.61 1.48
C GLN A 129 9.57 -17.15 1.53
N GLN A 130 10.33 -17.40 0.46
CA GLN A 130 11.71 -16.93 0.34
C GLN A 130 11.78 -15.40 0.38
N ALA A 131 10.88 -14.69 -0.33
CA ALA A 131 10.85 -13.22 -0.32
C ALA A 131 10.59 -12.66 1.08
N ILE A 132 9.72 -13.30 1.86
CA ILE A 132 9.41 -12.89 3.24
C ILE A 132 10.60 -13.14 4.18
N GLU A 133 11.33 -14.24 3.98
CA GLU A 133 12.55 -14.53 4.73
C GLU A 133 13.67 -13.52 4.42
N GLU A 134 13.87 -13.18 3.14
CA GLU A 134 14.84 -12.16 2.70
C GLU A 134 14.53 -10.76 3.26
N LEU A 135 13.25 -10.46 3.50
CA LEU A 135 12.80 -9.22 4.15
C LEU A 135 13.01 -9.23 5.68
N GLY A 136 13.51 -10.33 6.25
CA GLY A 136 13.79 -10.45 7.69
C GLY A 136 12.53 -10.63 8.53
N ALA A 137 11.44 -11.14 7.94
CA ALA A 137 10.22 -11.39 8.68
C ALA A 137 10.40 -12.53 9.71
N ASP A 138 9.80 -12.35 10.88
CA ASP A 138 9.87 -13.35 11.94
C ASP A 138 9.11 -14.65 11.60
N ASN A 139 9.32 -15.68 12.44
CA ASN A 139 8.65 -16.97 12.28
C ASN A 139 7.11 -16.87 12.35
N GLN A 140 6.56 -15.88 13.06
CA GLN A 140 5.11 -15.74 13.20
C GLN A 140 4.47 -15.24 11.89
N VAL A 141 5.11 -14.26 11.24
CA VAL A 141 4.69 -13.75 9.93
C VAL A 141 4.80 -14.84 8.87
N GLN A 142 5.91 -15.61 8.86
CA GLN A 142 6.08 -16.72 7.92
C GLN A 142 4.98 -17.78 8.05
N GLN A 143 4.70 -18.22 9.28
CA GLN A 143 3.61 -19.19 9.55
C GLN A 143 2.24 -18.64 9.16
N LEU A 144 1.99 -17.36 9.41
CA LEU A 144 0.74 -16.71 9.00
C LEU A 144 0.60 -16.75 7.49
N VAL A 145 1.64 -16.41 6.73
CA VAL A 145 1.57 -16.42 5.26
C VAL A 145 1.32 -17.82 4.73
N GLU A 146 1.99 -18.84 5.26
CA GLU A 146 1.75 -20.24 4.86
C GLU A 146 0.28 -20.64 5.11
N GLN A 147 -0.27 -20.29 6.27
CA GLN A 147 -1.67 -20.55 6.62
C GLN A 147 -2.64 -19.84 5.68
N GLU A 148 -2.38 -18.56 5.39
CA GLU A 148 -3.22 -17.77 4.49
C GLU A 148 -3.15 -18.28 3.05
N LEU A 149 -1.98 -18.69 2.56
CA LEU A 149 -1.82 -19.21 1.20
C LEU A 149 -2.60 -20.52 0.99
N ARG A 150 -2.65 -21.40 2.00
CA ARG A 150 -3.40 -22.67 1.93
C ARG A 150 -4.89 -22.53 2.15
N LYS A 151 -5.35 -21.38 2.64
CA LYS A 151 -6.75 -21.17 2.98
C LYS A 151 -7.64 -21.03 1.73
N PRO A 152 -8.91 -21.42 1.75
CA PRO A 152 -9.86 -21.01 0.71
C PRO A 152 -9.99 -19.47 0.66
N LEU A 153 -10.19 -18.91 -0.54
CA LEU A 153 -10.41 -17.47 -0.69
C LEU A 153 -11.79 -17.08 -0.16
N ASP A 154 -11.85 -16.18 0.81
CA ASP A 154 -13.08 -15.64 1.38
C ASP A 154 -12.96 -14.12 1.64
N PRO A 155 -13.55 -13.26 0.76
CA PRO A 155 -13.54 -11.81 0.95
C PRO A 155 -14.26 -11.35 2.22
N SER A 156 -15.27 -12.10 2.69
CA SER A 156 -16.05 -11.75 3.88
C SER A 156 -15.22 -11.85 5.15
N GLU A 157 -14.24 -12.76 5.18
CA GLU A 157 -13.31 -12.87 6.29
C GLU A 157 -12.39 -11.66 6.39
N ILE A 158 -11.85 -11.20 5.25
CA ILE A 158 -11.04 -9.99 5.22
C ILE A 158 -11.86 -8.79 5.69
N ALA A 159 -13.11 -8.68 5.24
CA ALA A 159 -13.99 -7.58 5.60
C ALA A 159 -14.31 -7.52 7.10
N ARG A 160 -14.38 -8.68 7.79
CA ARG A 160 -14.61 -8.75 9.24
C ARG A 160 -13.51 -8.11 10.08
N PHE A 161 -12.31 -7.93 9.53
CA PHE A 161 -11.24 -7.24 10.24
C PHE A 161 -11.37 -5.72 10.24
N ALA A 162 -12.18 -5.15 9.34
CA ALA A 162 -12.45 -3.72 9.30
C ALA A 162 -13.36 -3.32 10.48
N GLN A 163 -12.86 -2.50 11.41
CA GLN A 163 -13.65 -2.02 12.54
C GLN A 163 -14.37 -0.71 12.24
N ASN A 164 -13.94 -0.01 11.18
CA ASN A 164 -14.53 1.24 10.75
C ASN A 164 -14.35 1.42 9.23
N PRO A 165 -15.09 2.36 8.60
CA PRO A 165 -15.01 2.58 7.16
C PRO A 165 -13.63 3.04 6.64
N ALA A 166 -12.79 3.66 7.48
CA ALA A 166 -11.43 4.05 7.09
C ALA A 166 -10.52 2.82 6.94
N GLN A 167 -10.57 1.89 7.90
CA GLN A 167 -9.90 0.59 7.81
C GLN A 167 -10.43 -0.25 6.65
N ALA A 168 -11.74 -0.17 6.38
CA ALA A 168 -12.32 -0.82 5.22
C ALA A 168 -11.74 -0.28 3.90
N SER A 169 -11.61 1.04 3.80
CA SER A 169 -10.97 1.70 2.64
C SER A 169 -9.51 1.26 2.48
N GLU A 170 -8.80 1.05 3.59
CA GLU A 170 -7.41 0.62 3.59
C GLU A 170 -7.25 -0.84 3.14
N LEU A 171 -8.09 -1.75 3.65
CA LEU A 171 -8.07 -3.15 3.23
C LEU A 171 -8.38 -3.31 1.75
N TYR A 172 -9.32 -2.52 1.25
CA TYR A 172 -9.61 -2.45 -0.17
C TYR A 172 -8.41 -1.92 -0.97
N LEU A 173 -7.81 -0.81 -0.55
CA LEU A 173 -6.66 -0.21 -1.23
C LEU A 173 -5.44 -1.15 -1.25
N ALA A 174 -5.16 -1.84 -0.14
CA ALA A 174 -4.10 -2.83 -0.05
C ALA A 174 -4.32 -4.00 -1.02
N SER A 175 -5.57 -4.48 -1.12
CA SER A 175 -5.94 -5.55 -2.05
C SER A 175 -5.82 -5.10 -3.50
N LEU A 176 -6.29 -3.89 -3.80
CA LEU A 176 -6.27 -3.27 -5.13
C LEU A 176 -4.85 -3.12 -5.69
N LEU A 177 -3.87 -2.85 -4.83
CA LEU A 177 -2.47 -2.70 -5.26
C LEU A 177 -1.82 -4.00 -5.72
N ILE A 178 -2.35 -5.13 -5.25
CA ILE A 178 -1.83 -6.45 -5.55
C ILE A 178 -2.59 -7.09 -6.72
N ALA A 179 -3.91 -6.92 -6.74
CA ALA A 179 -4.77 -7.43 -7.79
C ALA A 179 -4.51 -6.74 -9.15
N ASP A 180 -4.48 -7.51 -10.22
CA ASP A 180 -4.53 -7.05 -11.60
C ASP A 180 -5.99 -6.86 -12.03
N GLU A 181 -6.39 -5.59 -12.20
CA GLU A 181 -7.74 -5.23 -12.65
C GLU A 181 -8.11 -5.77 -14.06
N GLN A 182 -7.11 -6.22 -14.85
CA GLN A 182 -7.35 -6.87 -16.14
C GLN A 182 -7.75 -8.35 -15.98
N ASN A 183 -7.42 -8.97 -14.85
CA ASN A 183 -7.83 -10.33 -14.54
C ASN A 183 -9.29 -10.34 -14.06
N PHE A 184 -10.13 -11.12 -14.76
CA PHE A 184 -11.56 -11.21 -14.44
C PHE A 184 -11.82 -11.73 -13.02
N MET A 185 -11.05 -12.71 -12.56
CA MET A 185 -11.24 -13.34 -11.25
C MET A 185 -10.84 -12.40 -10.13
N GLU A 186 -9.70 -11.72 -10.27
CA GLU A 186 -9.21 -10.74 -9.30
C GLU A 186 -10.13 -9.51 -9.23
N LYS A 187 -10.65 -9.05 -10.37
CA LYS A 187 -11.68 -8.00 -10.40
C LYS A 187 -12.98 -8.43 -9.70
N ALA A 188 -13.41 -9.68 -9.90
CA ALA A 188 -14.58 -10.20 -9.20
C ALA A 188 -14.36 -10.26 -7.68
N TYR A 189 -13.16 -10.67 -7.25
CA TYR A 189 -12.74 -10.62 -5.85
C TYR A 189 -12.79 -9.20 -5.28
N LEU A 190 -12.20 -8.21 -5.96
CA LEU A 190 -12.21 -6.81 -5.49
C LEU A 190 -13.63 -6.26 -5.37
N ASN A 191 -14.50 -6.57 -6.34
CA ASN A 191 -15.90 -6.15 -6.31
C ASN A 191 -16.65 -6.77 -5.13
N GLU A 192 -16.41 -8.05 -4.84
CA GLU A 192 -17.03 -8.72 -3.69
C GLU A 192 -16.48 -8.18 -2.37
N LEU A 193 -15.17 -7.98 -2.28
CA LEU A 193 -14.53 -7.39 -1.10
C LEU A 193 -15.11 -6.00 -0.80
N ALA A 194 -15.26 -5.13 -1.81
CA ALA A 194 -15.85 -3.80 -1.62
C ALA A 194 -17.27 -3.85 -1.04
N LYS A 195 -18.10 -4.80 -1.51
CA LYS A 195 -19.46 -5.01 -0.98
C LYS A 195 -19.45 -5.50 0.46
N GLN A 196 -18.61 -6.48 0.77
CA GLN A 196 -18.50 -7.03 2.13
C GLN A 196 -17.98 -5.98 3.13
N LEU A 197 -17.11 -5.10 2.67
CA LEU A 197 -16.60 -3.95 3.43
C LEU A 197 -17.64 -2.81 3.58
N GLY A 198 -18.76 -2.87 2.86
CA GLY A 198 -19.79 -1.84 2.88
C GLY A 198 -19.31 -0.49 2.33
N LEU A 199 -18.37 -0.50 1.38
CA LEU A 199 -17.85 0.73 0.77
C LEU A 199 -18.85 1.28 -0.25
N ASP A 200 -19.03 2.59 -0.24
CA ASP A 200 -19.81 3.31 -1.24
C ASP A 200 -19.11 3.28 -2.61
N ASP A 201 -19.88 3.13 -3.68
CA ASP A 201 -19.35 3.04 -5.05
C ASP A 201 -18.49 4.26 -5.45
N GLN A 202 -18.82 5.45 -4.96
CA GLN A 202 -18.04 6.65 -5.22
C GLN A 202 -16.70 6.64 -4.46
N LEU A 203 -16.68 6.09 -3.24
CA LEU A 203 -15.45 5.91 -2.47
C LEU A 203 -14.53 4.88 -3.14
N VAL A 204 -15.09 3.76 -3.58
CA VAL A 204 -14.37 2.72 -4.35
C VAL A 204 -13.74 3.33 -5.61
N ALA A 205 -14.51 4.10 -6.38
CA ALA A 205 -13.99 4.79 -7.57
C ALA A 205 -12.83 5.74 -7.23
N GLN A 206 -12.92 6.50 -6.14
CA GLN A 206 -11.84 7.40 -5.71
C GLN A 206 -10.57 6.65 -5.30
N LEU A 207 -10.70 5.51 -4.61
CA LEU A 207 -9.57 4.65 -4.24
C LEU A 207 -8.90 4.08 -5.49
N ASN A 208 -9.67 3.64 -6.49
CA ASN A 208 -9.15 3.14 -7.76
C ASN A 208 -8.33 4.19 -8.51
N LEU A 209 -8.78 5.45 -8.52
CA LEU A 209 -8.05 6.56 -9.15
C LEU A 209 -6.69 6.81 -8.48
N GLN A 210 -6.57 6.63 -7.16
CA GLN A 210 -5.28 6.82 -6.48
C GLN A 210 -4.21 5.83 -6.95
N VAL A 211 -4.60 4.59 -7.22
CA VAL A 211 -3.67 3.54 -7.66
C VAL A 211 -3.38 3.66 -9.15
N THR A 212 -4.42 3.84 -9.96
CA THR A 212 -4.29 3.88 -11.43
C THR A 212 -3.73 5.20 -11.96
N GLY A 213 -3.73 6.28 -11.16
CA GLY A 213 -3.11 7.57 -11.51
C GLY A 213 -3.79 8.30 -12.66
N GLN A 214 -5.08 8.04 -12.90
CA GLN A 214 -5.90 8.71 -13.93
C GLN A 214 -6.71 9.87 -13.34
#